data_AF-K7FP07-F1
#
_entry.id   AF-K7FP07-F1
#
_cell.length_a   1.000
_cell.length_b   1.000
_cell.length_c   1.000
_cell.angle_alpha   90.00
_cell.angle_beta   90.00
_cell.angle_gamma   90.00
#
_symmetry.space_group_name_H-M   'P 1'
#
loop_
_entity.id
_entity.type
_entity.pdbx_description
1 polymer ?
#
loop_
_entity_poly.entity_id
_entity_poly.type
_entity_poly.pdbx_seq_one_letter_code
_entity_poly.pdbx_strand_id
1 'polypeptide(L)'
;MQEKGCLTPRLHSALTEEGRREEDNRGAQKKKEGKTREMEDSKAHGSESMPGDLSEALKEATKEVHEQAESTEFMKNFQKGQVSLREFKMVMASLYYIYSALEEEIEHNKDHPAFTAVYFPSELHRNAALQQDLEYFYGPSWREEISCPEATQKYVDRLHYVGQHEPELLVAHAYTRYLGDLSGGQVLKKIAQKVLHLPSTGEGLEFFTFEGVSSATKFKQLYRSRMNSIEMDPTMKKRVLEEAKRAFLLNIQVFEELQKLVSQPHENSHPAAQQKPELRTRGTSRTHEHGPVPVKEGEKTSLTHTGMLPSTPLVRWILAFSFLVTTVAVGLFAM
;
A
#
# COMPACT_ATOMS: atom_id res chain seq x y z
N MET A 1 -32.14 -38.80 99.21
CA MET A 1 -33.05 -38.40 98.11
C MET A 1 -32.16 -37.80 97.03
N GLN A 2 -32.02 -38.52 95.89
CA GLN A 2 -32.44 -38.08 94.53
C GLN A 2 -31.64 -36.85 94.03
N GLU A 3 -31.06 -36.80 92.83
CA GLU A 3 -31.46 -37.41 91.56
C GLU A 3 -30.29 -37.44 90.55
N LYS A 4 -30.41 -38.31 89.54
CA LYS A 4 -29.48 -38.51 88.43
C LYS A 4 -29.68 -37.46 87.34
N GLY A 5 -28.61 -36.99 86.69
CA GLY A 5 -28.65 -36.23 85.44
C GLY A 5 -27.72 -36.85 84.40
N CYS A 6 -28.30 -37.59 83.45
CA CYS A 6 -27.65 -38.21 82.31
C CYS A 6 -27.39 -37.16 81.22
N LEU A 7 -26.14 -36.98 80.79
CA LEU A 7 -25.77 -36.22 79.59
C LEU A 7 -25.26 -37.18 78.52
N THR A 8 -25.84 -37.04 77.33
CA THR A 8 -25.87 -38.02 76.24
C THR A 8 -24.63 -37.94 75.32
N PRO A 9 -24.32 -39.00 74.53
CA PRO A 9 -23.15 -39.03 73.64
C PRO A 9 -23.29 -38.18 72.35
N ARG A 10 -24.28 -37.29 72.24
CA ARG A 10 -24.65 -36.64 70.97
C ARG A 10 -23.95 -35.31 70.69
N LEU A 11 -23.16 -34.76 71.61
CA LEU A 11 -22.48 -33.47 71.41
C LEU A 11 -21.04 -33.61 70.86
N HIS A 12 -20.40 -34.77 70.99
CA HIS A 12 -19.03 -34.95 70.50
C HIS A 12 -18.96 -35.27 68.98
N SER A 13 -20.06 -35.77 68.40
CA SER A 13 -20.15 -36.09 66.97
C SER A 13 -20.40 -34.84 66.10
N ALA A 14 -21.16 -33.87 66.59
CA ALA A 14 -21.50 -32.66 65.82
C ALA A 14 -20.28 -31.73 65.61
N LEU A 15 -19.44 -31.57 66.65
CA LEU A 15 -18.23 -30.73 66.57
C LEU A 15 -17.15 -31.32 65.65
N THR A 16 -17.18 -32.63 65.39
CA THR A 16 -16.18 -33.31 64.54
C THR A 16 -16.57 -33.28 63.06
N GLU A 17 -17.88 -33.26 62.74
CA GLU A 17 -18.35 -33.10 61.36
C GLU A 17 -18.29 -31.65 60.86
N GLU A 18 -18.52 -30.68 61.75
CA GLU A 18 -18.51 -29.25 61.40
C GLU A 18 -17.08 -28.77 61.10
N GLY A 19 -16.09 -29.15 61.91
CA GLY A 19 -14.67 -28.87 61.64
C GLY A 19 -14.15 -29.54 60.36
N ARG A 20 -14.62 -30.75 60.05
CA ARG A 20 -14.23 -31.46 58.82
C ARG A 20 -14.86 -30.83 57.56
N ARG A 21 -16.07 -30.26 57.66
CA ARG A 21 -16.69 -29.49 56.56
C ARG A 21 -16.01 -28.13 56.34
N GLU A 22 -15.57 -27.45 57.40
CA GLU A 22 -14.84 -26.18 57.25
C GLU A 22 -13.44 -26.35 56.65
N GLU A 23 -12.71 -27.41 56.99
CA GLU A 23 -11.41 -27.71 56.37
C GLU A 23 -11.55 -28.09 54.89
N ASP A 24 -12.56 -28.89 54.53
CA ASP A 24 -12.80 -29.29 53.13
C ASP A 24 -13.24 -28.09 52.28
N ASN A 25 -14.01 -27.16 52.85
CA ASN A 25 -14.42 -25.92 52.18
C ASN A 25 -13.24 -24.93 52.03
N ARG A 26 -12.34 -24.83 53.03
CA ARG A 26 -11.07 -24.07 52.90
C ARG A 26 -10.13 -24.68 51.86
N GLY A 27 -10.06 -26.01 51.79
CA GLY A 27 -9.30 -26.74 50.77
C GLY A 27 -9.84 -26.48 49.36
N ALA A 28 -11.17 -26.53 49.19
CA ALA A 28 -11.85 -26.24 47.93
C ALA A 28 -11.69 -24.77 47.50
N GLN A 29 -11.71 -23.83 48.44
CA GLN A 29 -11.57 -22.40 48.15
C GLN A 29 -10.11 -22.02 47.81
N LYS A 30 -9.10 -22.56 48.51
CA LYS A 30 -7.69 -22.40 48.12
C LYS A 30 -7.37 -23.04 46.77
N LYS A 31 -8.01 -24.17 46.44
CA LYS A 31 -7.83 -24.84 45.14
C LYS A 31 -8.51 -24.09 43.99
N LYS A 32 -9.63 -23.39 44.26
CA LYS A 32 -10.26 -22.44 43.34
C LYS A 32 -9.42 -21.18 43.16
N GLU A 33 -8.93 -20.57 44.23
CA GLU A 33 -8.08 -19.36 44.15
C GLU A 33 -6.72 -19.65 43.48
N GLY A 34 -6.11 -20.81 43.74
CA GLY A 34 -4.91 -21.27 43.03
C GLY A 34 -5.16 -21.53 41.55
N LYS A 35 -6.29 -22.16 41.21
CA LYS A 35 -6.68 -22.41 39.80
C LYS A 35 -7.09 -21.13 39.07
N THR A 36 -7.69 -20.15 39.76
CA THR A 36 -8.02 -18.83 39.20
C THR A 36 -6.76 -17.99 39.00
N ARG A 37 -5.79 -18.02 39.93
CA ARG A 37 -4.47 -17.40 39.73
C ARG A 37 -3.66 -18.05 38.61
N GLU A 38 -3.67 -19.38 38.49
CA GLU A 38 -3.07 -20.07 37.34
C GLU A 38 -3.77 -19.71 36.02
N MET A 39 -5.09 -19.49 36.01
CA MET A 39 -5.84 -19.07 34.81
C MET A 39 -5.65 -17.58 34.46
N GLU A 40 -5.38 -16.72 35.45
CA GLU A 40 -5.09 -15.29 35.26
C GLU A 40 -3.64 -15.04 34.83
N ASP A 41 -2.66 -15.75 35.41
CA ASP A 41 -1.25 -15.69 34.95
C ASP A 41 -1.09 -16.35 33.57
N SER A 42 -1.85 -17.40 33.26
CA SER A 42 -1.86 -18.01 31.92
C SER A 42 -2.54 -17.15 30.86
N LYS A 43 -3.27 -16.09 31.24
CA LYS A 43 -3.86 -15.11 30.31
C LYS A 43 -3.03 -13.83 30.17
N ALA A 44 -2.11 -13.56 31.09
CA ALA A 44 -1.24 -12.37 31.06
C ALA A 44 0.11 -12.61 30.37
N HIS A 45 0.45 -13.85 30.01
CA HIS A 45 1.64 -14.20 29.23
C HIS A 45 1.31 -14.99 27.96
N GLY A 46 0.29 -14.52 27.22
CA GLY A 46 0.29 -14.63 25.78
C GLY A 46 1.36 -13.69 25.20
N SER A 47 2.63 -13.99 25.47
CA SER A 47 3.71 -13.53 24.60
C SER A 47 3.44 -14.18 23.25
N GLU A 48 2.62 -13.55 22.41
CA GLU A 48 2.81 -13.59 20.97
C GLU A 48 4.24 -13.08 20.74
N SER A 49 5.21 -13.97 20.95
CA SER A 49 6.48 -13.88 20.26
C SER A 49 6.08 -13.66 18.82
N MET A 50 6.35 -12.49 18.26
CA MET A 50 6.24 -12.22 16.83
C MET A 50 7.55 -12.74 16.22
N PRO A 51 7.69 -14.05 15.99
CA PRO A 51 8.96 -14.69 15.69
C PRO A 51 9.06 -14.67 14.17
N GLY A 52 9.54 -13.56 13.64
CA GLY A 52 9.57 -13.40 12.20
C GLY A 52 10.29 -12.13 11.79
N ASP A 53 10.91 -12.22 10.62
CA ASP A 53 11.48 -11.10 9.90
C ASP A 53 10.45 -9.98 9.73
N LEU A 54 10.87 -8.71 9.91
CA LEU A 54 9.97 -7.56 9.82
C LEU A 54 9.23 -7.52 8.48
N SER A 55 9.91 -7.89 7.39
CA SER A 55 9.31 -7.95 6.05
C SER A 55 8.18 -8.97 5.90
N GLU A 56 8.29 -10.13 6.54
CA GLU A 56 7.24 -11.15 6.51
C GLU A 56 6.06 -10.72 7.37
N ALA A 57 6.34 -10.19 8.55
CA ALA A 57 5.31 -9.66 9.45
C ALA A 57 4.52 -8.51 8.80
N LEU A 58 5.20 -7.59 8.09
CA LEU A 58 4.54 -6.51 7.33
C LEU A 58 3.68 -7.05 6.20
N LYS A 59 4.18 -8.01 5.43
CA LYS A 59 3.43 -8.65 4.34
C LYS A 59 2.14 -9.28 4.86
N GLU A 60 2.21 -10.03 5.97
CA GLU A 60 1.04 -10.68 6.55
C GLU A 60 0.07 -9.66 7.15
N ALA A 61 0.58 -8.72 7.96
CA ALA A 61 -0.25 -7.72 8.64
C ALA A 61 -0.99 -6.79 7.67
N THR A 62 -0.44 -6.54 6.48
CA THR A 62 -1.02 -5.65 5.48
C THR A 62 -1.86 -6.36 4.41
N LYS A 63 -1.95 -7.70 4.45
CA LYS A 63 -2.60 -8.50 3.40
C LYS A 63 -4.05 -8.08 3.15
N GLU A 64 -4.87 -8.00 4.21
CA GLU A 64 -6.29 -7.67 4.09
C GLU A 64 -6.51 -6.24 3.58
N VAL A 65 -5.76 -5.26 4.11
CA VAL A 65 -5.86 -3.86 3.69
C VAL A 65 -5.28 -3.62 2.29
N HIS A 66 -4.33 -4.44 1.85
CA HIS A 66 -3.85 -4.45 0.47
C HIS A 66 -4.95 -4.93 -0.49
N GLU A 67 -5.61 -6.05 -0.18
CA GLU A 67 -6.75 -6.55 -0.94
C GLU A 67 -7.88 -5.49 -0.99
N GLN A 68 -8.15 -4.82 0.14
CA GLN A 68 -9.11 -3.72 0.19
C GLN A 68 -8.71 -2.57 -0.75
N ALA A 69 -7.45 -2.14 -0.74
CA ALA A 69 -6.94 -1.06 -1.59
C ALA A 69 -7.08 -1.37 -3.08
N GLU A 70 -6.74 -2.59 -3.50
CA GLU A 70 -6.93 -3.04 -4.89
C GLU A 70 -8.40 -3.14 -5.28
N SER A 71 -9.29 -3.33 -4.29
CA SER A 71 -10.73 -3.47 -4.50
C SER A 71 -11.51 -2.15 -4.52
N THR A 72 -10.85 -1.00 -4.28
CA THR A 72 -11.47 0.32 -4.39
C THR A 72 -12.04 0.54 -5.79
N GLU A 73 -13.13 1.30 -5.92
CA GLU A 73 -13.77 1.56 -7.20
C GLU A 73 -12.80 2.20 -8.20
N PHE A 74 -12.02 3.18 -7.72
CA PHE A 74 -10.98 3.83 -8.51
C PHE A 74 -9.98 2.83 -9.09
N MET A 75 -9.41 1.93 -8.26
CA MET A 75 -8.44 0.94 -8.72
C MET A 75 -9.05 -0.11 -9.64
N LYS A 76 -10.29 -0.55 -9.38
CA LYS A 76 -11.02 -1.45 -10.28
C LYS A 76 -11.24 -0.81 -11.65
N ASN A 77 -11.62 0.47 -11.69
CA ASN A 77 -11.80 1.20 -12.95
C ASN A 77 -10.46 1.35 -13.68
N PHE A 78 -9.40 1.71 -12.97
CA PHE A 78 -8.05 1.77 -13.52
C PHE A 78 -7.62 0.43 -14.14
N GLN A 79 -7.75 -0.67 -13.40
CA GLN A 79 -7.35 -2.01 -13.87
C GLN A 79 -8.15 -2.47 -15.11
N LYS A 80 -9.40 -2.03 -15.25
CA LYS A 80 -10.24 -2.26 -16.43
C LYS A 80 -9.90 -1.34 -17.61
N GLY A 81 -8.97 -0.41 -17.42
CA GLY A 81 -8.63 0.62 -18.40
C GLY A 81 -9.71 1.69 -18.56
N GLN A 82 -10.55 1.87 -17.54
CA GLN A 82 -11.61 2.87 -17.46
C GLN A 82 -11.10 4.08 -16.67
N VAL A 83 -9.93 4.61 -17.06
CA VAL A 83 -9.31 5.79 -16.44
C VAL A 83 -9.16 6.88 -17.50
N SER A 84 -9.71 8.05 -17.20
CA SER A 84 -9.57 9.25 -18.03
C SER A 84 -8.25 9.97 -17.74
N LEU A 85 -7.83 10.83 -18.67
CA LEU A 85 -6.65 11.67 -18.46
C LEU A 85 -6.81 12.58 -17.23
N ARG A 86 -8.02 13.07 -16.96
CA ARG A 86 -8.31 13.91 -15.79
C ARG A 86 -8.08 13.13 -14.48
N GLU A 87 -8.63 11.93 -14.37
CA GLU A 87 -8.43 11.04 -13.21
C GLU A 87 -6.95 10.73 -13.00
N PHE A 88 -6.25 10.37 -14.08
CA PHE A 88 -4.82 10.07 -14.02
C PHE A 88 -4.02 11.27 -13.50
N LYS A 89 -4.26 12.46 -14.06
CA LYS A 89 -3.63 13.71 -13.62
C LYS A 89 -3.85 14.00 -12.13
N MET A 90 -5.07 13.77 -11.62
CA MET A 90 -5.38 13.97 -10.20
C MET A 90 -4.64 12.99 -9.28
N VAL A 91 -4.49 11.73 -9.70
CA VAL A 91 -3.66 10.76 -8.97
C VAL A 91 -2.21 11.20 -8.96
N MET A 92 -1.64 11.56 -10.12
CA MET A 92 -0.24 11.99 -10.23
C MET A 92 0.05 13.22 -9.36
N ALA A 93 -0.87 14.19 -9.31
CA ALA A 93 -0.79 15.35 -8.43
C ALA A 93 -0.81 14.95 -6.94
N SER A 94 -1.72 14.04 -6.56
CA SER A 94 -1.82 13.57 -5.17
C SER A 94 -0.55 12.81 -4.74
N LEU A 95 -0.01 11.98 -5.64
CA LEU A 95 1.26 11.29 -5.43
C LEU A 95 2.42 12.28 -5.28
N TYR A 96 2.46 13.36 -6.06
CA TYR A 96 3.49 14.39 -5.89
C TYR A 96 3.52 14.95 -4.47
N TYR A 97 2.38 15.29 -3.88
CA TYR A 97 2.33 15.78 -2.49
C TYR A 97 2.79 14.69 -1.50
N ILE A 98 2.28 13.46 -1.65
CA ILE A 98 2.63 12.33 -0.76
C ILE A 98 4.13 12.03 -0.80
N TYR A 99 4.72 11.91 -1.99
CA TYR A 99 6.16 11.61 -2.13
C TYR A 99 7.03 12.81 -1.79
N SER A 100 6.56 14.05 -1.97
CA SER A 100 7.27 15.24 -1.45
C SER A 100 7.45 15.13 0.05
N ALA A 101 6.36 14.88 0.79
CA ALA A 101 6.40 14.77 2.24
C ALA A 101 7.18 13.53 2.71
N LEU A 102 6.95 12.38 2.08
CA LEU A 102 7.67 11.15 2.41
C LEU A 102 9.19 11.33 2.22
N GLU A 103 9.61 11.89 1.09
CA GLU A 103 11.04 12.01 0.76
C GLU A 103 11.73 13.13 1.54
N GLU A 104 11.00 14.19 1.90
CA GLU A 104 11.48 15.19 2.86
C GLU A 104 11.78 14.57 4.21
N GLU A 105 10.85 13.78 4.75
CA GLU A 105 11.03 13.12 6.05
C GLU A 105 12.06 11.98 6.00
N ILE A 106 12.23 11.32 4.85
CA ILE A 106 13.33 10.38 4.61
C ILE A 106 14.68 11.10 4.69
N GLU A 107 14.82 12.26 4.03
CA GLU A 107 16.06 13.02 4.09
C GLU A 107 16.36 13.54 5.49
N HIS A 108 15.33 13.95 6.24
CA HIS A 108 15.47 14.35 7.65
C HIS A 108 15.98 13.21 8.54
N ASN A 109 15.58 11.96 8.24
CA ASN A 109 15.84 10.79 9.07
C ASN A 109 16.81 9.76 8.47
N LYS A 110 17.57 10.12 7.42
CA LYS A 110 18.43 9.17 6.68
C LYS A 110 19.50 8.49 7.51
N ASP A 111 19.97 9.16 8.57
CA ASP A 111 20.98 8.63 9.49
C ASP A 111 20.35 7.99 10.75
N HIS A 112 19.01 8.01 10.88
CA HIS A 112 18.33 7.42 12.02
C HIS A 112 18.50 5.88 11.99
N PRO A 113 18.90 5.23 13.11
CA PRO A 113 19.16 3.78 13.13
C PRO A 113 17.99 2.91 12.66
N ALA A 114 16.76 3.37 12.91
CA ALA A 114 15.54 2.66 12.50
C ALA A 114 15.18 2.82 11.01
N PHE A 115 15.90 3.63 10.23
CA PHE A 115 15.60 3.89 8.82
C PHE A 115 16.80 3.72 7.89
N THR A 116 18.02 4.05 8.34
CA THR A 116 19.23 4.12 7.49
C THR A 116 19.49 2.88 6.62
N ALA A 117 19.13 1.68 7.12
CA ALA A 117 19.30 0.43 6.37
C ALA A 117 18.51 0.40 5.04
N VAL A 118 17.40 1.13 4.95
CA VAL A 118 16.50 1.20 3.79
C VAL A 118 16.59 2.54 3.03
N TYR A 119 17.62 3.35 3.28
CA TYR A 119 17.84 4.61 2.56
C TYR A 119 18.43 4.35 1.15
N PHE A 120 17.58 4.47 0.12
CA PHE A 120 17.92 4.22 -1.29
C PHE A 120 17.43 5.37 -2.20
N PRO A 121 17.96 6.60 -2.06
CA PRO A 121 17.42 7.76 -2.77
C PRO A 121 17.58 7.65 -4.29
N SER A 122 18.73 7.20 -4.77
CA SER A 122 19.02 7.05 -6.20
C SER A 122 18.11 6.05 -6.90
N GLU A 123 17.70 5.01 -6.19
CA GLU A 123 16.90 3.93 -6.75
C GLU A 123 15.40 4.17 -6.60
N LEU A 124 14.98 4.77 -5.48
CA LEU A 124 13.56 4.81 -5.08
C LEU A 124 12.93 6.19 -5.07
N HIS A 125 13.66 7.30 -4.91
CA HIS A 125 13.00 8.60 -4.82
C HIS A 125 12.24 8.92 -6.11
N ARG A 126 11.01 9.40 -5.98
CA ARG A 126 10.03 9.62 -7.04
C ARG A 126 9.73 11.10 -7.25
N ASN A 127 10.08 11.98 -6.31
CA ASN A 127 9.71 13.39 -6.39
C ASN A 127 10.13 14.04 -7.72
N ALA A 128 11.39 13.86 -8.14
CA ALA A 128 11.89 14.39 -9.41
C ALA A 128 11.16 13.84 -10.64
N ALA A 129 10.78 12.55 -10.61
CA ALA A 129 10.02 11.92 -11.68
C ALA A 129 8.57 12.44 -11.73
N LEU A 130 7.94 12.63 -10.57
CA LEU A 130 6.60 13.21 -10.46
C LEU A 130 6.57 14.66 -10.95
N GLN A 131 7.60 15.46 -10.69
CA GLN A 131 7.68 16.82 -11.23
C GLN A 131 7.73 16.83 -12.77
N GLN A 132 8.47 15.90 -13.38
CA GLN A 132 8.51 15.77 -14.84
C GLN A 132 7.16 15.35 -15.42
N ASP A 133 6.49 14.38 -14.79
CA ASP A 133 5.15 13.95 -15.19
C ASP A 133 4.14 15.09 -15.08
N LEU A 134 4.19 15.88 -13.99
CA LEU A 134 3.29 17.01 -13.81
C LEU A 134 3.55 18.14 -14.80
N GLU A 135 4.81 18.46 -15.09
CA GLU A 135 5.14 19.42 -16.14
C GLU A 135 4.67 18.93 -17.52
N TYR A 136 4.77 17.63 -17.81
CA TYR A 136 4.23 17.05 -19.04
C TYR A 136 2.71 17.23 -19.15
N PHE A 137 1.95 17.00 -18.08
CA PHE A 137 0.49 17.03 -18.11
C PHE A 137 -0.15 18.40 -17.93
N TYR A 138 0.51 19.31 -17.20
CA TYR A 138 -0.03 20.62 -16.82
C TYR A 138 0.79 21.79 -17.39
N GLY A 139 1.97 21.54 -17.94
CA GLY A 139 2.88 22.55 -18.47
C GLY A 139 3.81 23.17 -17.41
N PRO A 140 4.60 24.19 -17.79
CA PRO A 140 5.64 24.77 -16.93
C PRO A 140 5.12 25.36 -15.61
N SER A 141 3.87 25.83 -15.59
CA SER A 141 3.20 26.40 -14.40
C SER A 141 2.42 25.36 -13.59
N TRP A 142 2.71 24.06 -13.74
CA TRP A 142 1.95 22.97 -13.12
C TRP A 142 1.72 23.13 -11.61
N ARG A 143 2.66 23.76 -10.89
CA ARG A 143 2.57 24.00 -9.44
C ARG A 143 1.37 24.87 -9.05
N GLU A 144 0.94 25.76 -9.94
CA GLU A 144 -0.20 26.66 -9.73
C GLU A 144 -1.54 25.98 -10.11
N GLU A 145 -1.48 24.92 -10.92
CA GLU A 145 -2.64 24.23 -11.50
C GLU A 145 -3.08 23.00 -10.69
N ILE A 146 -2.17 22.39 -9.93
CA ILE A 146 -2.50 21.24 -9.08
C ILE A 146 -3.09 21.71 -7.74
N SER A 147 -4.05 20.93 -7.23
CA SER A 147 -4.59 21.09 -5.89
C SER A 147 -4.30 19.85 -5.05
N CYS A 148 -4.22 20.05 -3.73
CA CYS A 148 -4.07 18.96 -2.76
C CYS A 148 -5.45 18.61 -2.17
N PRO A 149 -6.05 17.46 -2.52
CA PRO A 149 -7.31 17.00 -1.92
C PRO A 149 -7.18 16.76 -0.40
N GLU A 150 -8.29 16.76 0.33
CA GLU A 150 -8.29 16.69 1.80
C GLU A 150 -7.69 15.37 2.30
N ALA A 151 -8.00 14.24 1.68
CA ALA A 151 -7.42 12.94 2.04
C ALA A 151 -5.93 12.87 1.70
N THR A 152 -5.50 13.57 0.65
CA THR A 152 -4.08 13.69 0.31
C THR A 152 -3.33 14.49 1.37
N GLN A 153 -3.90 15.63 1.79
CA GLN A 153 -3.35 16.45 2.86
C GLN A 153 -3.25 15.67 4.18
N LYS A 154 -4.28 14.89 4.54
CA LYS A 154 -4.24 14.01 5.73
C LYS A 154 -3.10 13.00 5.68
N TYR A 155 -2.77 12.48 4.50
CA TYR A 155 -1.63 11.59 4.33
C TYR A 155 -0.32 12.36 4.53
N VAL A 156 -0.16 13.50 3.85
CA VAL A 156 0.99 14.41 4.03
C VAL A 156 1.22 14.75 5.49
N ASP A 157 0.17 15.15 6.21
CA ASP A 157 0.23 15.49 7.63
C ASP A 157 0.70 14.30 8.49
N ARG A 158 0.25 13.08 8.18
CA ARG A 158 0.72 11.88 8.89
C ARG A 158 2.19 11.58 8.59
N LEU A 159 2.64 11.78 7.35
CA LEU A 159 4.04 11.58 6.98
C LEU A 159 4.95 12.53 7.76
N HIS A 160 4.62 13.83 7.77
CA HIS A 160 5.35 14.81 8.57
C HIS A 160 5.33 14.50 10.06
N TYR A 161 4.17 14.13 10.61
CA TYR A 161 4.09 13.73 12.01
C TYR A 161 5.03 12.56 12.31
N VAL A 162 5.00 11.50 11.49
CA VAL A 162 5.84 10.31 11.67
C VAL A 162 7.32 10.68 11.56
N GLY A 163 7.72 11.41 10.52
CA GLY A 163 9.12 11.78 10.35
C GLY A 163 9.67 12.66 11.47
N GLN A 164 8.84 13.53 12.06
CA GLN A 164 9.27 14.47 13.10
C GLN A 164 9.18 13.91 14.52
N HIS A 165 8.23 13.00 14.79
CA HIS A 165 7.90 12.57 16.15
C HIS A 165 8.02 11.06 16.39
N GLU A 166 7.93 10.25 15.34
CA GLU A 166 7.97 8.78 15.42
C GLU A 166 8.80 8.19 14.25
N PRO A 167 10.06 8.63 14.04
CA PRO A 167 10.84 8.30 12.84
C PRO A 167 11.08 6.80 12.65
N GLU A 168 11.00 6.02 13.71
CA GLU A 168 11.06 4.57 13.67
C GLU A 168 9.87 3.90 12.96
N LEU A 169 8.76 4.62 12.78
CA LEU A 169 7.60 4.18 12.01
C LEU A 169 7.68 4.57 10.52
N LEU A 170 8.64 5.41 10.12
CA LEU A 170 8.78 5.89 8.74
C LEU A 170 9.00 4.73 7.75
N VAL A 171 9.66 3.66 8.18
CA VAL A 171 9.86 2.44 7.39
C VAL A 171 8.54 1.82 6.92
N ALA A 172 7.44 1.97 7.68
CA ALA A 172 6.12 1.47 7.32
C ALA A 172 5.56 2.16 6.08
N HIS A 173 5.76 3.48 5.96
CA HIS A 173 5.31 4.29 4.83
C HIS A 173 6.16 4.05 3.60
N ALA A 174 7.48 4.06 3.74
CA ALA A 174 8.42 3.73 2.67
C ALA A 174 8.18 2.31 2.12
N TYR A 175 7.95 1.33 3.01
CA TYR A 175 7.57 -0.03 2.64
C TYR A 175 6.29 -0.05 1.78
N THR A 176 5.23 0.59 2.28
CA THR A 176 3.90 0.57 1.64
C THR A 176 3.94 1.18 0.24
N ARG A 177 4.66 2.30 0.08
CA ARG A 177 4.76 3.02 -1.19
C ARG A 177 5.72 2.34 -2.17
N TYR A 178 7.01 2.27 -1.85
CA TYR A 178 8.04 1.86 -2.81
C TYR A 178 7.92 0.40 -3.27
N LEU A 179 7.60 -0.55 -2.37
CA LEU A 179 7.40 -1.94 -2.77
C LEU A 179 6.12 -2.13 -3.60
N GLY A 180 5.10 -1.27 -3.38
CA GLY A 180 3.90 -1.21 -4.21
C GLY A 180 4.22 -0.77 -5.64
N ASP A 181 5.02 0.29 -5.80
CA ASP A 181 5.40 0.82 -7.11
C ASP A 181 6.25 -0.16 -7.92
N LEU A 182 7.17 -0.86 -7.26
CA LEU A 182 8.00 -1.95 -7.83
C LEU A 182 7.21 -3.25 -8.06
N SER A 183 5.92 -3.29 -7.71
CA SER A 183 5.03 -4.44 -7.89
C SER A 183 3.87 -4.07 -8.82
N GLY A 184 2.75 -3.60 -8.27
CA GLY A 184 1.54 -3.27 -9.03
C GLY A 184 1.74 -2.06 -9.96
N GLY A 185 2.61 -1.11 -9.58
CA GLY A 185 2.89 0.09 -10.37
C GLY A 185 3.32 -0.21 -11.82
N GLN A 186 4.06 -1.31 -12.03
CA GLN A 186 4.50 -1.71 -13.37
C GLN A 186 3.36 -2.20 -14.27
N VAL A 187 2.30 -2.75 -13.67
CA VAL A 187 1.07 -3.11 -14.39
C VAL A 187 0.27 -1.85 -14.71
N LEU A 188 0.13 -0.94 -13.73
CA LEU A 188 -0.58 0.33 -13.92
C LEU A 188 0.08 1.20 -15.00
N LYS A 189 1.42 1.25 -15.06
CA LYS A 189 2.18 1.91 -16.14
C LYS A 189 1.71 1.48 -17.52
N LYS A 190 1.63 0.16 -17.76
CA LYS A 190 1.22 -0.40 -19.06
C LYS A 190 -0.22 -0.06 -19.40
N ILE A 191 -1.10 -0.06 -18.42
CA ILE A 191 -2.51 0.29 -18.60
C ILE A 191 -2.64 1.78 -18.95
N ALA A 192 -2.02 2.66 -18.15
CA ALA A 192 -2.02 4.10 -18.39
C ALA A 192 -1.48 4.44 -19.78
N GLN A 193 -0.33 3.86 -20.15
CA GLN A 193 0.27 4.08 -21.47
C GLN A 193 -0.70 3.73 -22.60
N LYS A 194 -1.36 2.59 -22.49
CA LYS A 194 -2.29 2.10 -23.51
C LYS A 194 -3.57 2.95 -23.59
N VAL A 195 -4.20 3.21 -22.45
CA VAL A 195 -5.53 3.85 -22.37
C VAL A 195 -5.46 5.34 -22.66
N LEU A 196 -4.37 6.00 -22.23
CA LEU A 196 -4.16 7.44 -22.43
C LEU A 196 -3.35 7.75 -23.70
N HIS A 197 -2.99 6.73 -24.48
CA HIS A 197 -2.18 6.86 -25.69
C HIS A 197 -0.86 7.62 -25.48
N LEU A 198 -0.19 7.38 -24.35
CA LEU A 198 1.09 8.02 -24.02
C LEU A 198 2.22 7.44 -24.88
N PRO A 199 3.25 8.25 -25.19
CA PRO A 199 4.29 7.82 -26.10
C PRO A 199 5.11 6.66 -25.53
N SER A 200 5.71 5.88 -26.43
CA SER A 200 6.61 4.78 -26.06
C SER A 200 7.95 5.25 -25.48
N THR A 201 8.26 6.54 -25.59
CA THR A 201 9.45 7.20 -25.04
C THR A 201 9.45 7.23 -23.51
N GLY A 202 8.28 7.15 -22.87
CA GLY A 202 8.13 7.14 -21.41
C GLY A 202 7.57 8.43 -20.82
N GLU A 203 7.51 9.51 -21.60
CA GLU A 203 7.02 10.82 -21.16
C GLU A 203 5.59 10.73 -20.57
N GLY A 204 5.41 11.33 -19.39
CA GLY A 204 4.16 11.25 -18.62
C GLY A 204 4.00 9.99 -17.76
N LEU A 205 5.02 9.13 -17.70
CA LEU A 205 5.07 7.91 -16.88
C LEU A 205 6.41 7.74 -16.15
N GLU A 206 7.15 8.82 -15.90
CA GLU A 206 8.46 8.79 -15.25
C GLU A 206 8.38 8.25 -13.83
N PHE A 207 7.31 8.54 -13.10
CA PHE A 207 7.05 7.98 -11.76
C PHE A 207 7.20 6.45 -11.73
N PHE A 208 6.74 5.77 -12.77
CA PHE A 208 6.76 4.31 -12.88
C PHE A 208 8.09 3.76 -13.43
N THR A 209 9.05 4.61 -13.78
CA THR A 209 10.37 4.24 -14.32
C THR A 209 11.42 4.32 -13.21
N PHE A 210 12.12 3.21 -12.95
CA PHE A 210 13.14 3.11 -11.91
C PHE A 210 14.51 2.86 -12.54
N GLU A 211 15.17 3.91 -13.04
CA GLU A 211 16.46 3.79 -13.73
C GLU A 211 17.57 3.18 -12.85
N GLY A 212 17.58 3.51 -11.56
CA GLY A 212 18.50 2.91 -10.57
C GLY A 212 18.21 1.44 -10.24
N VAL A 213 17.09 0.87 -10.72
CA VAL A 213 16.66 -0.51 -10.40
C VAL A 213 16.66 -1.38 -11.66
N SER A 214 17.75 -2.11 -11.86
CA SER A 214 17.89 -3.05 -12.99
C SER A 214 16.93 -4.25 -12.93
N SER A 215 16.51 -4.67 -11.74
CA SER A 215 15.55 -5.74 -11.54
C SER A 215 14.70 -5.48 -10.32
N ALA A 216 13.42 -5.15 -10.55
CA ALA A 216 12.45 -4.92 -9.48
C ALA A 216 12.36 -6.10 -8.51
N THR A 217 12.42 -7.34 -8.99
CA THR A 217 12.37 -8.54 -8.13
C THR A 217 13.58 -8.61 -7.20
N LYS A 218 14.81 -8.48 -7.73
CA LYS A 218 16.03 -8.53 -6.92
C LYS A 218 16.10 -7.35 -5.94
N PHE A 219 15.70 -6.17 -6.37
CA PHE A 219 15.71 -4.99 -5.52
C PHE A 219 14.70 -5.10 -4.37
N LYS A 220 13.49 -5.62 -4.62
CA LYS A 220 12.53 -5.91 -3.53
C LYS A 220 13.05 -6.96 -2.54
N GLN A 221 13.82 -7.94 -3.00
CA GLN A 221 14.48 -8.91 -2.10
C GLN A 221 15.57 -8.22 -1.25
N LEU A 222 16.41 -7.40 -1.87
CA LEU A 222 17.40 -6.58 -1.18
C LEU A 222 16.75 -5.68 -0.13
N TYR A 223 15.71 -4.94 -0.51
CA TYR A 223 15.00 -4.03 0.38
C TYR A 223 14.42 -4.76 1.61
N ARG A 224 13.78 -5.92 1.40
CA ARG A 224 13.28 -6.76 2.51
C ARG A 224 14.41 -7.24 3.42
N SER A 225 15.52 -7.71 2.85
CA SER A 225 16.69 -8.12 3.64
C SER A 225 17.25 -6.96 4.47
N ARG A 226 17.34 -5.75 3.92
CA ARG A 226 17.76 -4.57 4.67
C ARG A 226 16.79 -4.20 5.78
N MET A 227 15.49 -4.24 5.51
CA MET A 227 14.46 -3.98 6.51
C MET A 227 14.52 -5.00 7.67
N ASN A 228 14.86 -6.26 7.39
CA ASN A 228 15.04 -7.30 8.43
C ASN A 228 16.27 -7.06 9.30
N SER A 229 17.26 -6.26 8.85
CA SER A 229 18.43 -5.90 9.65
C SER A 229 18.19 -4.75 10.65
N ILE A 230 17.01 -4.13 10.63
CA ILE A 230 16.67 -3.06 11.56
C ILE A 230 16.35 -3.69 12.93
N GLU A 231 17.12 -3.30 13.94
CA GLU A 231 16.91 -3.77 15.31
C GLU A 231 15.65 -3.13 15.91
N MET A 232 14.66 -3.95 16.28
CA MET A 232 13.41 -3.52 16.87
C MET A 232 12.97 -4.48 17.98
N ASP A 233 12.55 -3.93 19.11
CA ASP A 233 11.85 -4.71 20.11
C ASP A 233 10.44 -5.12 19.62
N PRO A 234 9.79 -6.13 20.26
CA PRO A 234 8.47 -6.59 19.84
C PRO A 234 7.37 -5.51 19.87
N THR A 235 7.44 -4.57 20.81
CA THR A 235 6.46 -3.47 20.92
C THR A 235 6.61 -2.52 19.74
N MET A 236 7.85 -2.19 19.36
CA MET A 236 8.14 -1.35 18.21
C MET A 236 7.71 -2.01 16.91
N LYS A 237 8.05 -3.30 16.74
CA LYS A 237 7.63 -4.08 15.58
C LYS A 237 6.10 -4.01 15.42
N LYS A 238 5.34 -4.19 16.50
CA LYS A 238 3.87 -4.06 16.46
C LYS A 238 3.40 -2.67 16.02
N ARG A 239 4.02 -1.59 16.52
CA ARG A 239 3.69 -0.22 16.09
C ARG A 239 3.95 0.00 14.59
N VAL A 240 5.05 -0.54 14.06
CA VAL A 240 5.37 -0.47 12.61
C VAL A 240 4.32 -1.21 11.78
N LEU A 241 3.85 -2.38 12.23
CA LEU A 241 2.79 -3.12 11.53
C LEU A 241 1.47 -2.34 11.49
N GLU A 242 1.07 -1.74 12.61
CA GLU A 242 -0.14 -0.92 12.67
C GLU A 242 -0.01 0.36 11.83
N GLU A 243 1.17 0.98 11.81
CA GLU A 243 1.41 2.13 10.95
C GLU A 243 1.36 1.76 9.47
N ALA A 244 1.84 0.58 9.09
CA ALA A 244 1.74 0.12 7.71
C ALA A 244 0.28 -0.07 7.30
N LYS A 245 -0.56 -0.66 8.16
CA LYS A 245 -2.01 -0.72 7.92
C LYS A 245 -2.61 0.67 7.76
N ARG A 246 -2.22 1.63 8.61
CA ARG A 246 -2.65 3.03 8.49
C ARG A 246 -2.23 3.65 7.16
N ALA A 247 -1.01 3.41 6.69
CA ALA A 247 -0.55 3.87 5.38
C ALA A 247 -1.41 3.33 4.24
N PHE A 248 -1.82 2.05 4.29
CA PHE A 248 -2.78 1.49 3.32
C PHE A 248 -4.16 2.16 3.41
N LEU A 249 -4.68 2.38 4.62
CA LEU A 249 -5.96 3.06 4.82
C LEU A 249 -5.95 4.51 4.31
N LEU A 250 -4.84 5.24 4.50
CA LEU A 250 -4.66 6.57 3.93
C LEU A 250 -4.67 6.54 2.40
N ASN A 251 -4.00 5.57 1.78
CA ASN A 251 -4.07 5.37 0.33
C ASN A 251 -5.51 5.08 -0.16
N ILE A 252 -6.25 4.23 0.56
CA ILE A 252 -7.66 3.94 0.25
C ILE A 252 -8.49 5.23 0.29
N GLN A 253 -8.34 6.05 1.34
CA GLN A 253 -9.07 7.31 1.48
C GLN A 253 -8.76 8.28 0.33
N VAL A 254 -7.50 8.36 -0.11
CA VAL A 254 -7.11 9.14 -1.29
C VAL A 254 -7.86 8.64 -2.52
N PHE A 255 -7.84 7.33 -2.81
CA PHE A 255 -8.55 6.79 -3.98
C PHE A 255 -10.07 7.00 -3.92
N GLU A 256 -10.68 6.84 -2.75
CA GLU A 256 -12.11 7.09 -2.55
C GLU A 256 -12.48 8.57 -2.73
N GLU A 257 -11.66 9.50 -2.25
CA GLU A 257 -11.88 10.92 -2.45
C GLU A 257 -11.73 11.31 -3.92
N LEU A 258 -10.68 10.84 -4.59
CA LEU A 258 -10.46 11.10 -6.02
C LEU A 258 -11.64 10.59 -6.85
N GLN A 259 -12.16 9.40 -6.55
CA GLN A 259 -13.37 8.88 -7.20
C GLN A 259 -14.58 9.80 -6.99
N LYS A 260 -14.79 10.32 -5.77
CA LYS A 260 -15.88 11.27 -5.49
C LYS A 260 -15.74 12.56 -6.28
N LEU A 261 -14.54 13.13 -6.34
CA LEU A 261 -14.27 14.38 -7.06
C LEU A 261 -14.47 14.24 -8.59
N VAL A 262 -14.29 13.03 -9.12
CA VAL A 262 -14.51 12.74 -10.54
C VAL A 262 -15.99 12.51 -10.83
N SER A 263 -16.71 11.84 -9.92
CA SER A 263 -18.14 11.56 -10.06
C SER A 263 -19.03 12.82 -9.90
N GLN A 264 -18.51 13.91 -9.33
CA GLN A 264 -19.24 15.17 -9.23
C GLN A 264 -19.24 15.92 -10.58
N PRO A 265 -20.42 16.31 -11.10
CA PRO A 265 -20.51 17.21 -12.25
C PRO A 265 -19.84 18.54 -11.92
N HIS A 266 -18.93 19.00 -12.77
CA HIS A 266 -18.39 20.34 -12.66
C HIS A 266 -19.50 21.33 -13.06
N GLU A 267 -20.19 21.97 -12.11
CA GLU A 267 -21.24 22.96 -12.41
C GLU A 267 -20.70 24.27 -13.01
N ASN A 268 -19.38 24.43 -13.19
CA ASN A 268 -18.78 25.65 -13.77
C ASN A 268 -17.90 25.36 -14.98
N SER A 269 -18.49 24.83 -16.05
CA SER A 269 -17.87 24.83 -17.37
C SER A 269 -18.86 25.39 -18.40
N HIS A 270 -18.65 26.64 -18.81
CA HIS A 270 -19.23 27.16 -20.05
C HIS A 270 -18.90 26.20 -21.22
N PRO A 271 -19.78 26.03 -22.22
CA PRO A 271 -19.56 25.08 -23.30
C PRO A 271 -18.47 25.62 -24.24
N ALA A 272 -17.21 25.32 -23.92
CA ALA A 272 -16.10 25.48 -24.85
C ALA A 272 -16.10 24.27 -25.80
N ALA A 273 -16.13 24.57 -27.09
CA ALA A 273 -16.13 23.63 -28.20
C ALA A 273 -15.08 22.52 -28.04
N GLN A 274 -15.44 21.33 -28.50
CA GLN A 274 -14.61 20.14 -28.64
C GLN A 274 -13.18 20.48 -29.08
N GLN A 275 -12.24 20.55 -28.13
CA GLN A 275 -10.82 20.48 -28.43
C GLN A 275 -10.35 19.06 -28.15
N LYS A 276 -9.91 18.42 -29.23
CA LYS A 276 -9.22 17.13 -29.24
C LYS A 276 -8.01 17.21 -28.28
N PRO A 277 -7.71 16.18 -27.48
CA PRO A 277 -6.55 16.23 -26.60
C PRO A 277 -5.28 16.16 -27.45
N GLU A 278 -4.67 17.31 -27.73
CA GLU A 278 -3.35 17.38 -28.33
C GLU A 278 -2.30 17.14 -27.25
N LEU A 279 -1.82 15.90 -27.21
CA LEU A 279 -0.58 15.53 -26.56
C LEU A 279 0.55 16.32 -27.25
N ARG A 280 1.22 17.20 -26.51
CA ARG A 280 2.14 18.20 -27.08
C ARG A 280 3.43 17.53 -27.55
N THR A 281 3.65 17.43 -28.86
CA THR A 281 4.94 17.04 -29.43
C THR A 281 5.89 18.24 -29.48
N ARG A 282 7.06 18.11 -28.85
CA ARG A 282 8.11 19.13 -28.88
C ARG A 282 8.86 19.08 -30.22
N GLY A 283 8.43 19.87 -31.19
CA GLY A 283 9.15 20.09 -32.45
C GLY A 283 10.24 21.17 -32.30
N THR A 284 11.51 20.80 -32.47
CA THR A 284 12.61 21.73 -32.69
C THR A 284 12.54 22.32 -34.10
N SER A 285 12.58 23.65 -34.19
CA SER A 285 12.44 24.43 -35.42
C SER A 285 13.78 25.00 -35.91
N ARG A 286 13.84 25.21 -37.25
CA ARG A 286 14.65 26.14 -38.08
C ARG A 286 15.71 25.46 -38.94
N THR A 287 15.88 25.76 -40.25
CA THR A 287 15.55 26.96 -41.06
C THR A 287 15.27 26.65 -42.55
N HIS A 288 14.53 27.55 -43.20
CA HIS A 288 14.17 27.65 -44.62
C HIS A 288 15.36 27.81 -45.60
N GLU A 289 15.22 27.31 -46.83
CA GLU A 289 15.58 28.02 -48.07
C GLU A 289 14.75 27.56 -49.29
N HIS A 290 14.73 28.39 -50.34
CA HIS A 290 13.69 28.57 -51.38
C HIS A 290 13.93 27.79 -52.71
N GLY A 291 12.87 27.13 -53.22
CA GLY A 291 12.48 26.95 -54.66
C GLY A 291 13.24 25.94 -55.57
N PRO A 292 12.74 25.63 -56.79
CA PRO A 292 11.36 25.39 -57.26
C PRO A 292 11.16 23.99 -57.92
N VAL A 293 9.89 23.66 -58.21
CA VAL A 293 9.31 22.40 -58.74
C VAL A 293 9.74 22.07 -60.19
N PRO A 294 9.73 20.77 -60.59
CA PRO A 294 8.88 20.40 -61.72
C PRO A 294 8.07 19.10 -61.52
N VAL A 295 6.92 19.10 -62.19
CA VAL A 295 5.88 18.06 -62.35
C VAL A 295 6.38 16.82 -63.09
N LYS A 296 5.85 15.62 -62.76
CA LYS A 296 5.55 14.55 -63.73
C LYS A 296 4.49 13.56 -63.22
N GLU A 297 3.59 13.22 -64.14
CA GLU A 297 2.42 12.33 -64.04
C GLU A 297 2.77 10.82 -64.16
N GLY A 298 1.79 9.97 -63.84
CA GLY A 298 1.70 8.54 -64.23
C GLY A 298 1.26 7.65 -63.05
N GLU A 299 -0.02 7.36 -62.79
CA GLU A 299 -1.01 6.52 -63.49
C GLU A 299 -1.08 5.05 -63.00
N LYS A 300 -2.29 4.65 -62.51
CA LYS A 300 -2.91 3.30 -62.40
C LYS A 300 -2.28 2.29 -61.41
N THR A 301 -3.00 1.41 -60.68
CA THR A 301 -4.32 0.80 -60.86
C THR A 301 -4.80 0.10 -59.57
N SER A 302 -6.12 0.09 -59.40
CA SER A 302 -7.04 -0.79 -58.63
C SER A 302 -6.59 -2.22 -58.27
N LEU A 303 -6.94 -2.71 -57.05
CA LEU A 303 -8.00 -3.72 -56.86
C LEU A 303 -8.21 -4.11 -55.37
N THR A 304 -9.48 -4.12 -55.01
CA THR A 304 -10.12 -4.62 -53.79
C THR A 304 -9.99 -6.13 -53.60
N HIS A 305 -9.83 -6.61 -52.37
CA HIS A 305 -10.57 -7.78 -51.91
C HIS A 305 -10.89 -7.76 -50.41
N THR A 306 -12.18 -7.90 -50.16
CA THR A 306 -12.93 -8.22 -48.95
C THR A 306 -12.42 -9.43 -48.15
N GLY A 307 -12.56 -9.36 -46.82
CA GLY A 307 -12.49 -10.50 -45.90
C GLY A 307 -12.84 -10.10 -44.46
N MET A 308 -13.96 -10.62 -43.96
CA MET A 308 -14.69 -10.22 -42.76
C MET A 308 -14.38 -11.15 -41.56
N LEU A 309 -14.41 -10.57 -40.34
CA LEU A 309 -14.78 -11.17 -39.03
C LEU A 309 -13.74 -12.04 -38.27
N PRO A 310 -13.88 -12.24 -36.93
CA PRO A 310 -13.15 -11.47 -35.92
C PRO A 310 -12.32 -12.38 -34.98
N SER A 311 -11.16 -11.94 -34.49
CA SER A 311 -10.47 -12.67 -33.42
C SER A 311 -10.41 -11.83 -32.15
N THR A 312 -11.33 -12.11 -31.24
CA THR A 312 -11.30 -11.67 -29.85
C THR A 312 -10.14 -12.35 -29.11
N PRO A 313 -9.33 -11.62 -28.32
CA PRO A 313 -8.54 -12.23 -27.26
C PRO A 313 -9.00 -11.67 -25.91
N LEU A 314 -10.22 -12.03 -25.47
CA LEU A 314 -10.72 -11.73 -24.12
C LEU A 314 -10.64 -12.91 -23.14
N VAL A 315 -9.88 -13.95 -23.47
CA VAL A 315 -9.66 -15.08 -22.56
C VAL A 315 -8.16 -15.38 -22.49
N ARG A 316 -7.41 -14.59 -21.72
CA ARG A 316 -6.06 -14.96 -21.27
C ARG A 316 -5.53 -14.25 -20.01
N TRP A 317 -6.36 -13.48 -19.29
CA TRP A 317 -5.91 -12.70 -18.13
C TRP A 317 -6.40 -13.20 -16.77
N ILE A 318 -6.97 -14.41 -16.69
CA ILE A 318 -7.34 -15.05 -15.42
C ILE A 318 -6.18 -15.88 -14.81
N LEU A 319 -5.06 -16.06 -15.52
CA LEU A 319 -3.93 -16.89 -15.05
C LEU A 319 -2.71 -16.10 -14.55
N ALA A 320 -2.82 -14.78 -14.35
CA ALA A 320 -1.78 -13.97 -13.70
C ALA A 320 -2.09 -13.62 -12.23
N PHE A 321 -3.31 -13.92 -11.75
CA PHE A 321 -3.72 -13.65 -10.36
C PHE A 321 -3.85 -14.91 -9.48
N SER A 322 -3.51 -16.09 -9.99
CA SER A 322 -3.45 -17.33 -9.20
C SER A 322 -2.03 -17.84 -8.91
N PHE A 323 -0.98 -17.09 -9.26
CA PHE A 323 0.41 -17.49 -8.98
C PHE A 323 1.01 -16.84 -7.71
N LEU A 324 0.18 -16.34 -6.80
CA LEU A 324 0.60 -15.97 -5.44
C LEU A 324 -0.02 -16.84 -4.34
N VAL A 325 -0.74 -17.92 -4.70
CA VAL A 325 -1.33 -18.88 -3.74
C VAL A 325 -0.80 -20.32 -3.90
N THR A 326 0.10 -20.59 -4.86
CA THR A 326 0.76 -21.91 -5.02
C THR A 326 2.28 -21.81 -5.06
N THR A 327 2.89 -21.25 -4.02
CA THR A 327 4.30 -21.52 -3.69
C THR A 327 4.54 -21.49 -2.18
N VAL A 328 3.70 -22.21 -1.43
CA VAL A 328 3.91 -22.52 0.00
C VAL A 328 4.11 -24.04 0.22
N ALA A 329 4.34 -24.84 -0.84
CA ALA A 329 4.39 -26.31 -0.72
C ALA A 329 5.72 -26.99 -1.10
N VAL A 330 6.83 -26.27 -1.36
CA VAL A 330 8.12 -26.93 -1.70
C VAL A 330 9.34 -26.29 -0.99
N GLY A 331 9.12 -25.56 0.10
CA GLY A 331 10.20 -24.96 0.91
C GLY A 331 10.53 -25.69 2.22
N LEU A 332 9.96 -26.88 2.45
CA LEU A 332 10.15 -27.67 3.68
C LEU A 332 10.94 -28.97 3.46
N PHE A 333 11.61 -29.11 2.32
CA PHE A 333 12.57 -30.20 2.08
C PHE A 333 13.73 -29.70 1.20
N ALA A 334 14.63 -28.89 1.77
CA ALA A 334 16.06 -28.86 1.42
C ALA A 334 16.80 -27.81 2.26
N MET A 335 17.55 -28.32 3.25
CA MET A 335 18.60 -27.70 4.09
C MET A 335 18.17 -26.71 5.16
#